data_AF-A0A8T5SUP2-F1
#
_entry.id   AF-A0A8T5SUP2-F1
#
_cell.length_a   1.000
_cell.length_b   1.000
_cell.length_c   1.000
_cell.angle_alpha   90.00
_cell.angle_beta   90.00
_cell.angle_gamma   90.00
#
_symmetry.space_group_name_H-M   'P 1'
#
loop_
_entity.id
_entity.type
_entity.pdbx_description
1 polymer ?
#
loop_
_entity_poly.entity_id
_entity_poly.type
_entity_poly.pdbx_seq_one_letter_code
_entity_poly.pdbx_strand_id
1 'polypeptide(L)'
;MYKEYHPAHLEDGRTRGGHRRYKLAHVMGGEEQKEQQSAKVVLGYMRVSATKQRKELLSQQAQMETFSDQQGWQLKKVFSDIVSGMNEQRKGLHKLLKEVATTQPFAVLCTYEDRLARFGTEVIKQYCYTLETKIYAIHQAEYTTGEEKLVEDMVALVTSFSGRLHRQRRGKAPPKIS
;
A
#
# COMPACT_ATOMS: atom_id res chain seq x y z
N MET A 1 -42.87 -17.66 11.27
CA MET A 1 -42.85 -16.30 11.83
C MET A 1 -43.01 -15.33 10.66
N TYR A 2 -44.23 -14.90 10.38
CA TYR A 2 -44.51 -13.99 9.25
C TYR A 2 -44.17 -12.57 9.71
N LYS A 3 -43.23 -11.89 9.01
CA LYS A 3 -43.05 -10.45 9.17
C LYS A 3 -44.24 -9.77 8.50
N GLU A 4 -45.00 -9.02 9.27
CA GLU A 4 -46.01 -8.09 8.75
C GLU A 4 -45.34 -7.12 7.77
N TYR A 5 -45.79 -7.16 6.52
CA TYR A 5 -45.37 -6.23 5.48
C TYR A 5 -46.11 -4.92 5.74
N HIS A 6 -45.46 -3.94 6.36
CA HIS A 6 -45.93 -2.56 6.32
C HIS A 6 -45.73 -2.04 4.88
N PRO A 7 -46.79 -1.67 4.14
CA PRO A 7 -46.64 -1.14 2.80
C PRO A 7 -46.01 0.26 2.92
N ALA A 8 -44.70 0.35 2.68
CA ALA A 8 -44.06 1.62 2.40
C ALA A 8 -44.79 2.24 1.19
N HIS A 9 -45.33 3.45 1.36
CA HIS A 9 -45.92 4.21 0.26
C HIS A 9 -44.81 4.51 -0.76
N LEU A 10 -44.74 3.71 -1.82
CA LEU A 10 -43.79 3.91 -2.91
C LEU A 10 -44.24 5.13 -3.72
N GLU A 11 -43.38 6.14 -3.84
CA GLU A 11 -43.61 7.27 -4.74
C GLU A 11 -43.83 6.76 -6.17
N ASP A 12 -44.97 7.12 -6.76
CA ASP A 12 -45.33 6.75 -8.12
C ASP A 12 -45.46 7.97 -9.04
N GLY A 13 -44.95 7.84 -10.25
CA GLY A 13 -45.22 8.77 -11.35
C GLY A 13 -46.16 8.14 -12.37
N ARG A 14 -46.93 8.93 -13.10
CA ARG A 14 -47.75 8.45 -14.23
C ARG A 14 -47.18 8.94 -15.56
N THR A 15 -47.18 8.08 -16.57
CA THR A 15 -46.87 8.52 -17.94
C THR A 15 -48.04 9.33 -18.51
N ARG A 16 -47.82 10.05 -19.62
CA ARG A 16 -48.90 10.72 -20.38
C ARG A 16 -50.05 9.78 -20.77
N GLY A 17 -49.79 8.47 -20.88
CA GLY A 17 -50.80 7.42 -21.14
C GLY A 17 -51.43 6.81 -19.89
N GLY A 18 -51.23 7.39 -18.70
CA GLY A 18 -51.87 6.95 -17.46
C GLY A 18 -51.24 5.73 -16.78
N HIS A 19 -50.16 5.16 -17.33
CA HIS A 19 -49.48 4.04 -16.70
C HIS A 19 -48.65 4.48 -15.50
N ARG A 20 -48.87 3.81 -14.36
CA ARG A 20 -48.12 3.99 -13.11
C ARG A 20 -46.69 3.45 -13.27
N ARG A 21 -45.70 4.22 -12.84
CA ARG A 21 -44.26 3.92 -12.88
C ARG A 21 -43.68 4.11 -11.48
N TYR A 22 -42.86 3.17 -11.05
CA TYR A 22 -42.09 3.23 -9.82
C TYR A 22 -40.62 3.41 -10.16
N LYS A 23 -39.86 4.08 -9.28
CA LYS A 23 -38.39 4.07 -9.38
C LYS A 23 -37.91 2.63 -9.15
N LEU A 24 -37.16 2.10 -10.12
CA LEU A 24 -36.72 0.69 -10.12
C LEU A 24 -35.90 0.34 -8.87
N ALA A 25 -35.11 1.28 -8.36
CA ALA A 25 -34.33 1.14 -7.12
C ALA A 25 -35.20 0.76 -5.92
N HIS A 26 -36.36 1.42 -5.76
CA HIS A 26 -37.32 1.13 -4.67
C HIS A 26 -37.98 -0.25 -4.81
N VAL A 27 -38.24 -0.70 -6.04
CA VAL A 27 -38.89 -1.99 -6.30
C VAL A 27 -37.93 -3.15 -6.05
N MET A 28 -36.63 -2.96 -6.33
CA MET A 28 -35.60 -3.98 -6.12
C MET A 28 -35.01 -3.98 -4.70
N GLY A 29 -35.59 -3.23 -3.75
CA GLY A 29 -35.10 -3.15 -2.37
C GLY A 29 -33.73 -2.45 -2.24
N GLY A 30 -33.28 -1.79 -3.30
CA GLY A 30 -32.11 -0.92 -3.26
C GLY A 30 -32.52 0.42 -2.70
N GLU A 31 -32.53 0.54 -1.37
CA GLU A 31 -32.31 1.86 -0.78
C GLU A 31 -30.99 2.37 -1.38
N GLU A 32 -31.05 3.46 -2.14
CA GLU A 32 -29.85 4.26 -2.41
C GLU A 32 -29.42 4.85 -1.06
N GLN A 33 -28.80 4.02 -0.23
CA GLN A 33 -27.95 4.49 0.82
C GLN A 33 -26.83 5.23 0.11
N LYS A 34 -26.97 6.55 0.02
CA LYS A 34 -25.80 7.43 -0.09
C LYS A 34 -24.98 7.17 1.17
N GLU A 35 -24.23 6.09 1.18
CA GLU A 35 -23.08 5.96 2.05
C GLU A 35 -22.31 7.26 1.86
N GLN A 36 -22.20 8.04 2.92
CA GLN A 36 -21.21 9.09 3.00
C GLN A 36 -19.88 8.38 2.81
N GLN A 37 -19.43 8.32 1.56
CA GLN A 37 -18.29 7.53 1.14
C GLN A 37 -17.07 8.21 1.77
N SER A 38 -16.73 7.76 2.99
CA SER A 38 -15.57 8.26 3.71
C SER A 38 -14.37 8.10 2.81
N ALA A 39 -13.58 9.17 2.64
CA ALA A 39 -12.42 9.15 1.76
C ALA A 39 -11.55 7.94 2.09
N LYS A 40 -11.19 7.17 1.06
CA LYS A 40 -10.36 5.97 1.23
C LYS A 40 -9.00 6.37 1.77
N VAL A 41 -8.69 5.97 2.98
CA VAL A 41 -7.42 6.29 3.64
C VAL A 41 -6.32 5.38 3.10
N VAL A 42 -5.22 5.96 2.66
CA VAL A 42 -4.06 5.23 2.15
C VAL A 42 -2.77 5.65 2.85
N LEU A 43 -1.82 4.74 2.93
CA LEU A 43 -0.46 4.99 3.42
C LEU A 43 0.54 4.91 2.27
N GLY A 44 1.63 5.66 2.31
CA GLY A 44 2.69 5.63 1.30
C GLY A 44 3.97 4.97 1.80
N TYR A 45 4.68 4.26 0.92
CA TYR A 45 6.01 3.72 1.18
C TYR A 45 7.01 3.99 0.06
N MET A 46 8.10 4.68 0.39
CA MET A 46 9.15 5.07 -0.55
C MET A 46 10.49 4.43 -0.17
N ARG A 47 11.32 4.12 -1.17
CA ARG A 47 12.65 3.57 -0.93
C ARG A 47 13.64 4.02 -1.99
N VAL A 48 14.85 4.33 -1.54
CA VAL A 48 16.03 4.48 -2.40
C VAL A 48 17.17 3.64 -1.86
N SER A 49 18.08 3.19 -2.73
CA SER A 49 19.19 2.31 -2.34
C SER A 49 20.33 3.08 -1.67
N ALA A 50 20.54 4.35 -2.03
CA ALA A 50 21.65 5.16 -1.56
C ALA A 50 21.26 6.58 -1.14
N THR A 51 22.01 7.15 -0.19
CA THR A 51 21.79 8.53 0.30
C THR A 51 21.91 9.59 -0.80
N LYS A 52 22.72 9.31 -1.83
CA LYS A 52 22.87 10.14 -3.04
C LYS A 52 21.53 10.38 -3.74
N GLN A 53 20.63 9.40 -3.67
CA GLN A 53 19.30 9.40 -4.29
C GLN A 53 18.23 10.04 -3.38
N ARG A 54 18.59 10.72 -2.28
CA ARG A 54 17.61 11.32 -1.37
C ARG A 54 16.65 12.30 -2.07
N LYS A 55 17.12 13.00 -3.11
CA LYS A 55 16.27 13.88 -3.93
C LYS A 55 15.17 13.11 -4.68
N GLU A 56 15.43 11.86 -5.06
CA GLU A 56 14.45 10.99 -5.72
C GLU A 56 13.26 10.69 -4.79
N LEU A 57 13.46 10.60 -3.47
CA LEU A 57 12.36 10.42 -2.52
C LEU A 57 11.33 11.56 -2.58
N LEU A 58 11.77 12.79 -2.83
CA LEU A 58 10.85 13.94 -2.97
C LEU A 58 9.98 13.79 -4.23
N SER A 59 10.57 13.31 -5.32
CA SER A 59 9.84 13.03 -6.55
C SER A 59 8.83 11.89 -6.35
N GLN A 60 9.23 10.81 -5.67
CA GLN A 60 8.32 9.71 -5.33
C GLN A 60 7.15 10.19 -4.45
N GLN A 61 7.40 11.10 -3.52
CA GLN A 61 6.35 11.64 -2.65
C GLN A 61 5.34 12.46 -3.46
N ALA A 62 5.81 13.38 -4.30
CA ALA A 62 4.95 14.19 -5.15
C ALA A 62 4.09 13.34 -6.10
N GLN A 63 4.65 12.22 -6.62
CA GLN A 63 3.90 11.25 -7.40
C GLN A 63 2.78 10.58 -6.60
N MET A 64 3.04 10.19 -5.35
CA MET A 64 2.03 9.60 -4.47
C MET A 64 0.91 10.58 -4.12
N GLU A 65 1.25 11.83 -3.82
CA GLU A 65 0.29 12.90 -3.53
C GLU A 65 -0.61 13.13 -4.75
N THR A 66 -0.01 13.37 -5.92
CA THR A 66 -0.74 13.58 -7.18
C THR A 66 -1.65 12.39 -7.51
N PHE A 67 -1.15 11.17 -7.39
CA PHE A 67 -1.93 9.96 -7.65
C PHE A 67 -3.09 9.81 -6.66
N SER A 68 -2.85 10.05 -5.37
CA SER A 68 -3.89 9.96 -4.33
C SER A 68 -5.00 10.98 -4.58
N ASP A 69 -4.63 12.21 -4.89
CA ASP A 69 -5.59 13.28 -5.21
C ASP A 69 -6.45 12.94 -6.42
N GLN A 70 -5.84 12.41 -7.50
CA GLN A 70 -6.55 11.97 -8.69
C GLN A 70 -7.52 10.81 -8.42
N GLN A 71 -7.21 9.92 -7.47
CA GLN A 71 -8.07 8.80 -7.09
C GLN A 71 -9.11 9.17 -6.01
N GLY A 72 -9.07 10.40 -5.48
CA GLY A 72 -9.89 10.81 -4.33
C GLY A 72 -9.54 10.05 -3.05
N TRP A 73 -8.28 9.62 -2.90
CA TRP A 73 -7.78 8.90 -1.73
C TRP A 73 -7.07 9.86 -0.78
N GLN A 74 -7.23 9.64 0.51
CA GLN A 74 -6.55 10.44 1.54
C GLN A 74 -5.21 9.80 1.88
N LEU A 75 -4.12 10.35 1.37
CA LEU A 75 -2.77 9.95 1.75
C LEU A 75 -2.45 10.43 3.18
N LYS A 76 -2.63 9.55 4.17
CA LYS A 76 -2.54 9.91 5.59
C LYS A 76 -1.11 10.06 6.09
N LYS A 77 -0.21 9.17 5.65
CA LYS A 77 1.17 9.13 6.12
C LYS A 77 2.07 8.41 5.14
N VAL A 78 3.29 8.93 4.96
CA VAL A 78 4.31 8.34 4.10
C VAL A 78 5.50 7.89 4.93
N PHE A 79 5.97 6.68 4.66
CA PHE A 79 7.15 6.07 5.28
C PHE A 79 8.26 5.95 4.24
N SER A 80 9.52 6.03 4.67
CA SER A 80 10.65 5.90 3.76
C SER A 80 11.86 5.21 4.36
N ASP A 81 12.67 4.59 3.49
CA ASP A 81 13.97 4.02 3.83
C ASP A 81 15.03 4.38 2.77
N ILE A 82 16.27 4.62 3.22
CA ILE A 82 17.46 4.80 2.37
C ILE A 82 18.36 3.58 2.59
N VAL A 83 18.00 2.47 1.95
CA VAL A 83 18.69 1.17 2.06
C VAL A 83 18.39 0.30 0.84
N SER A 84 19.28 -0.66 0.57
CA SER A 84 19.03 -1.76 -0.38
C SER A 84 17.72 -2.48 -0.07
N GLY A 85 17.03 -2.95 -1.12
CA GLY A 85 15.77 -3.67 -1.03
C GLY A 85 15.87 -5.04 -0.36
N MET A 86 17.07 -5.56 -0.12
CA MET A 86 17.31 -6.80 0.63
C MET A 86 17.62 -6.56 2.11
N ASN A 87 17.74 -5.30 2.55
CA ASN A 87 17.92 -5.04 3.96
C ASN A 87 16.59 -5.29 4.69
N GLU A 88 16.53 -6.35 5.50
CA GLU A 88 15.34 -6.67 6.29
C GLU A 88 15.16 -5.71 7.48
N GLN A 89 16.22 -5.01 7.92
CA GLN A 89 16.15 -4.04 9.03
C GLN A 89 15.68 -2.65 8.60
N ARG A 90 14.62 -2.62 7.78
CA ARG A 90 13.99 -1.40 7.25
C ARG A 90 13.05 -0.77 8.27
N LYS A 91 13.55 0.25 8.98
CA LYS A 91 12.79 0.92 10.04
C LYS A 91 11.52 1.58 9.51
N GLY A 92 11.55 2.14 8.29
CA GLY A 92 10.38 2.71 7.63
C GLY A 92 9.34 1.64 7.34
N LEU A 93 9.74 0.54 6.69
CA LEU A 93 8.85 -0.59 6.42
C LEU A 93 8.25 -1.17 7.70
N HIS A 94 9.04 -1.40 8.75
CA HIS A 94 8.51 -1.93 10.02
C HIS A 94 7.47 -1.00 10.65
N LYS A 95 7.65 0.32 10.56
CA LYS A 95 6.66 1.28 11.05
C LYS A 95 5.38 1.25 10.20
N LEU A 96 5.51 1.14 8.88
CA LEU A 96 4.39 0.97 7.98
C LEU A 96 3.58 -0.28 8.33
N LEU A 97 4.21 -1.45 8.47
CA LEU A 97 3.51 -2.71 8.76
C LEU A 97 2.77 -2.67 10.10
N LYS A 98 3.32 -1.98 11.11
CA LYS A 98 2.65 -1.73 12.39
C LYS A 98 1.45 -0.78 12.25
N GLU A 99 1.61 0.29 11.47
CA GLU A 99 0.52 1.23 11.18
C GLU A 99 -0.62 0.53 10.42
N VAL A 100 -0.30 -0.33 9.44
CA VAL A 100 -1.27 -1.15 8.70
C VAL A 100 -2.04 -2.07 9.67
N ALA A 101 -1.36 -2.77 10.57
CA ALA A 101 -2.03 -3.60 11.58
C ALA A 101 -2.97 -2.80 12.50
N THR A 102 -2.62 -1.54 12.81
CA THR A 102 -3.39 -0.72 13.76
C THR A 102 -4.55 0.00 13.09
N THR A 103 -4.35 0.48 11.86
CA THR A 103 -5.28 1.40 11.17
C THR A 103 -6.03 0.77 10.02
N GLN A 104 -5.60 -0.40 9.52
CA GLN A 104 -6.22 -1.15 8.42
C GLN A 104 -6.64 -0.22 7.26
N PRO A 105 -5.68 0.51 6.68
CA PRO A 105 -5.97 1.46 5.61
C PRO A 105 -6.53 0.72 4.39
N PHE A 106 -7.26 1.43 3.53
CA PHE A 106 -7.73 0.87 2.26
C PHE A 106 -6.57 0.31 1.41
N ALA A 107 -5.45 1.02 1.39
CA ALA A 107 -4.27 0.61 0.64
C ALA A 107 -2.94 1.17 1.17
N VAL A 108 -1.87 0.50 0.77
CA VAL A 108 -0.49 0.99 0.77
C VAL A 108 -0.07 1.32 -0.67
N LEU A 109 0.38 2.55 -0.89
CA LEU A 109 0.94 3.02 -2.15
C LEU A 109 2.46 2.83 -2.17
N CYS A 110 2.97 2.35 -3.30
CA CYS A 110 4.38 2.40 -3.66
C CYS A 110 4.53 2.90 -5.10
N THR A 111 5.69 3.45 -5.46
CA THR A 111 5.94 3.88 -6.85
C THR A 111 6.08 2.69 -7.80
N TYR A 112 6.79 1.65 -7.36
CA TYR A 112 6.95 0.36 -8.06
C TYR A 112 6.88 -0.79 -7.06
N GLU A 113 6.52 -1.99 -7.50
CA GLU A 113 6.45 -3.17 -6.62
C GLU A 113 7.82 -3.55 -6.00
N ASP A 114 8.92 -3.44 -6.76
CA ASP A 114 10.29 -3.73 -6.32
C ASP A 114 10.83 -2.74 -5.27
N ARG A 115 10.13 -1.60 -5.08
CA ARG A 115 10.44 -0.65 -4.01
C ARG A 115 9.92 -1.14 -2.67
N LEU A 116 8.87 -1.95 -2.64
CA LEU A 116 8.29 -2.52 -1.43
C LEU A 116 9.25 -3.53 -0.78
N ALA A 117 9.84 -4.42 -1.57
CA ALA A 117 10.93 -5.31 -1.17
C ALA A 117 11.57 -5.95 -2.40
N ARG A 118 12.82 -6.42 -2.28
CA ARG A 118 13.45 -7.21 -3.34
C ARG A 118 13.09 -8.70 -3.27
N PHE A 119 13.02 -9.22 -2.05
CA PHE A 119 12.49 -10.55 -1.73
C PHE A 119 11.40 -10.39 -0.67
N GLY A 120 10.45 -11.33 -0.63
CA GLY A 120 9.36 -11.29 0.35
C GLY A 120 8.25 -10.29 0.03
N THR A 121 8.23 -9.70 -1.17
CA THR A 121 7.11 -8.85 -1.62
C THR A 121 5.78 -9.61 -1.53
N GLU A 122 5.76 -10.88 -1.92
CA GLU A 122 4.55 -11.71 -1.80
C GLU A 122 4.14 -11.92 -0.34
N VAL A 123 5.09 -12.14 0.57
CA VAL A 123 4.80 -12.26 2.00
C VAL A 123 4.17 -10.98 2.54
N ILE A 124 4.69 -9.81 2.14
CA ILE A 124 4.13 -8.53 2.56
C ILE A 124 2.74 -8.31 1.94
N LYS A 125 2.54 -8.67 0.66
CA LYS A 125 1.24 -8.62 -0.01
C LYS A 125 0.21 -9.49 0.73
N GLN A 126 0.56 -10.73 1.06
CA GLN A 126 -0.30 -11.63 1.81
C GLN A 126 -0.60 -11.09 3.21
N TYR A 127 0.41 -10.59 3.94
CA TYR A 127 0.21 -9.95 5.23
C TYR A 127 -0.79 -8.79 5.16
N CYS A 128 -0.62 -7.86 4.22
CA CYS A 128 -1.55 -6.75 4.03
C CYS A 128 -2.95 -7.25 3.63
N TYR A 129 -3.02 -8.27 2.76
CA TYR A 129 -4.28 -8.88 2.32
C TYR A 129 -5.08 -9.47 3.48
N THR A 130 -4.42 -10.13 4.45
CA THR A 130 -5.10 -10.63 5.67
C THR A 130 -5.67 -9.52 6.56
N LEU A 131 -5.25 -8.28 6.35
CA LEU A 131 -5.71 -7.07 7.04
C LEU A 131 -6.59 -6.20 6.12
N GLU A 132 -7.13 -6.80 5.05
CA GLU A 132 -7.98 -6.14 4.04
C GLU A 132 -7.33 -4.92 3.37
N THR A 133 -6.01 -4.81 3.48
CA THR A 133 -5.22 -3.70 2.95
C THR A 133 -4.58 -4.13 1.62
N LYS A 134 -4.85 -3.39 0.56
CA LYS A 134 -4.25 -3.66 -0.77
C LYS A 134 -2.89 -2.99 -0.91
N ILE A 135 -2.01 -3.56 -1.73
CA ILE A 135 -0.78 -2.87 -2.18
C ILE A 135 -1.01 -2.39 -3.61
N TYR A 136 -0.83 -1.09 -3.85
CA TYR A 136 -0.95 -0.48 -5.16
C TYR A 136 0.39 0.14 -5.58
N ALA A 137 0.91 -0.31 -6.73
CA ALA A 137 2.03 0.32 -7.39
C ALA A 137 1.53 1.37 -8.40
N ILE A 138 2.07 2.59 -8.33
CA ILE A 138 1.71 3.69 -9.24
C ILE A 138 2.16 3.37 -10.67
N HIS A 139 3.34 2.76 -10.81
CA HIS A 139 3.90 2.35 -12.09
C HIS A 139 3.98 0.83 -12.18
N GLN A 140 3.65 0.30 -13.35
CA GLN A 140 4.02 -1.06 -13.72
C GLN A 140 5.52 -1.09 -14.00
N ALA A 141 6.19 -2.21 -13.73
CA ALA A 141 7.62 -2.32 -13.94
C ALA A 141 7.98 -2.08 -15.41
N GLU A 142 8.68 -0.98 -15.70
CA GLU A 142 9.32 -0.80 -17.00
C GLU A 142 10.59 -1.65 -17.04
N TYR A 143 10.69 -2.52 -18.05
CA TYR A 143 11.78 -3.49 -18.23
C TYR A 143 13.16 -2.84 -18.43
N THR A 144 13.25 -1.53 -18.60
CA THR A 144 14.43 -0.84 -19.11
C THR A 144 15.45 -0.42 -18.03
N THR A 145 15.27 -0.79 -16.76
CA THR A 145 16.26 -0.58 -15.67
C THR A 145 16.50 -1.83 -14.80
N GLY A 146 16.10 -3.00 -15.30
CA GLY A 146 16.13 -4.24 -14.54
C GLY A 146 17.54 -4.74 -14.22
N GLU A 147 18.45 -4.69 -15.19
CA GLU A 147 19.79 -5.28 -15.07
C GLU A 147 20.66 -4.54 -14.03
N GLU A 148 20.73 -3.21 -14.10
CA GLU A 148 21.54 -2.42 -13.15
C GLU A 148 21.06 -2.60 -11.71
N LYS A 149 19.74 -2.61 -11.49
CA LYS A 149 19.14 -2.89 -10.18
C LYS A 149 19.44 -4.33 -9.73
N LEU A 150 19.37 -5.31 -10.63
CA LEU A 150 19.70 -6.70 -10.31
C LEU A 150 21.16 -6.84 -9.90
N VAL A 151 22.08 -6.18 -10.60
CA VAL A 151 23.50 -6.16 -10.25
C VAL A 151 23.72 -5.47 -8.90
N GLU A 152 23.07 -4.32 -8.65
CA GLU A 152 23.17 -3.62 -7.36
C GLU A 152 22.69 -4.52 -6.21
N ASP A 153 21.61 -5.27 -6.42
CA ASP A 153 21.13 -6.23 -5.43
C ASP A 153 22.03 -7.46 -5.31
N MET A 154 22.62 -8.00 -6.38
CA MET A 154 23.60 -9.08 -6.22
C MET A 154 24.82 -8.62 -5.42
N VAL A 155 25.33 -7.42 -5.72
CA VAL A 155 26.47 -6.83 -4.99
C VAL A 155 26.12 -6.63 -3.52
N ALA A 156 24.95 -6.09 -3.20
CA ALA A 156 24.54 -5.89 -1.82
C ALA A 156 24.31 -7.22 -1.06
N LEU A 157 23.88 -8.28 -1.74
CA LEU A 157 23.73 -9.62 -1.17
C LEU A 157 25.09 -10.19 -0.80
N VAL A 158 26.01 -10.24 -1.78
CA VAL A 158 27.39 -10.71 -1.59
C VAL A 158 28.09 -9.91 -0.50
N THR A 159 27.92 -8.58 -0.48
CA THR A 159 28.49 -7.70 0.55
C THR A 159 27.95 -8.03 1.95
N SER A 160 26.63 -8.24 2.08
CA SER A 160 26.00 -8.63 3.35
C SER A 160 26.55 -9.97 3.87
N PHE A 161 26.60 -11.00 3.01
CA PHE A 161 27.16 -12.30 3.38
C PHE A 161 28.64 -12.23 3.74
N SER A 162 29.44 -11.49 2.95
CA SER A 162 30.87 -11.29 3.22
C SER A 162 31.10 -10.59 4.56
N GLY A 163 30.32 -9.54 4.87
CA GLY A 163 30.36 -8.85 6.15
C GLY A 163 30.00 -9.75 7.34
N ARG A 164 29.00 -10.62 7.19
CA ARG A 164 28.63 -11.62 8.22
C ARG A 164 29.76 -12.63 8.44
N LEU A 165 30.36 -13.13 7.36
CA LEU A 165 31.47 -14.08 7.39
C LEU A 165 32.72 -13.46 8.05
N HIS A 166 33.06 -12.21 7.71
CA HIS A 166 34.15 -11.48 8.35
C HIS A 166 33.90 -11.26 9.86
N ARG A 167 32.66 -10.97 10.26
CA ARG A 167 32.29 -10.80 11.66
C ARG A 167 32.42 -12.10 12.46
N GLN A 168 32.03 -13.24 11.87
CA GLN A 168 32.21 -14.56 12.47
C GLN A 168 33.70 -14.89 12.66
N ARG A 169 34.55 -14.57 11.68
CA ARG A 169 36.01 -14.80 11.76
C ARG A 169 36.73 -13.91 12.78
N ARG A 170 36.20 -12.73 13.10
CA ARG A 170 36.84 -11.80 14.05
C ARG A 170 36.72 -12.20 15.53
N GLY A 171 35.88 -13.18 15.87
CA GLY A 171 35.62 -13.55 17.26
C GLY A 171 34.97 -12.42 18.08
N LYS A 172 34.46 -12.73 19.28
CA LYS A 172 34.06 -11.68 20.24
C LYS A 172 35.34 -10.92 20.64
N ALA A 173 35.35 -9.60 20.42
CA ALA A 173 36.42 -8.77 20.97
C ALA A 173 36.54 -9.05 22.48
N PRO A 174 37.76 -9.28 23.02
CA PRO A 174 37.91 -9.47 24.45
C PRO A 174 37.34 -8.24 25.18
N PRO A 175 36.68 -8.44 26.34
CA PRO A 175 36.11 -7.33 27.09
C PRO A 175 37.22 -6.33 27.38
N LYS A 176 36.95 -5.05 27.06
CA LYS A 176 37.87 -3.96 27.42
C LYS A 176 37.86 -3.88 28.95
N ILE A 177 39.00 -4.19 29.56
CA ILE A 177 39.23 -3.94 30.98
C ILE A 177 39.40 -2.42 31.10
N SER A 178 38.42 -1.76 31.71
CA SER A 178 38.47 -0.37 32.16
C SER A 178 38.95 -0.31 33.60
#